data_AF-Q4SZD4-F1
#
_entry.id   AF-Q4SZD4-F1
#
_cell.length_a   1.000
_cell.length_b   1.000
_cell.length_c   1.000
_cell.angle_alpha   90.00
_cell.angle_beta   90.00
_cell.angle_gamma   90.00
#
_symmetry.space_group_name_H-M   'P 1'
#
loop_
_entity.id
_entity.type
_entity.pdbx_description
1 polymer ?
#
loop_
_entity_poly.entity_id
_entity_poly.type
_entity_poly.pdbx_seq_one_letter_code
_entity_poly.pdbx_strand_id
1 'polypeptide(L)'
;ILLWFWPYGQKFAYDSCKVYYNIDGCELTDDRSLYDKAQAVLFFHKDIQWNLGNLPVEPRPYFQRWIWFYLESPRNTIRIPGLETVFNMTLNYRKDSDIVARYPLTIREEVLTEKIVLPEKNKIVCWIVSNAATSTGTGTRAQFYNELSKHININVFGVVYTGVKLEIDQYYQHHC
;
A
#
# COMPACT_ATOMS: atom_id res chain seq x y z
N ILE A 1 -5.95 -11.88 -15.71
CA ILE A 1 -5.40 -10.55 -15.35
C ILE A 1 -3.88 -10.65 -15.37
N LEU A 2 -3.22 -9.81 -16.16
CA LEU A 2 -1.76 -9.74 -16.23
C LEU A 2 -1.23 -8.69 -15.26
N LEU A 3 -0.29 -9.07 -14.41
CA LEU A 3 0.48 -8.18 -13.56
C LEU A 3 1.70 -7.71 -14.35
N TRP A 4 1.71 -6.44 -14.74
CA TRP A 4 2.85 -5.93 -15.51
C TRP A 4 4.09 -5.72 -14.64
N PHE A 5 3.86 -5.38 -13.37
CA PHE A 5 4.85 -5.25 -12.32
C PHE A 5 4.33 -5.94 -11.04
N TRP A 6 5.24 -6.55 -10.28
CA TRP A 6 4.95 -7.03 -8.94
C TRP A 6 4.97 -5.86 -7.95
N PRO A 7 3.85 -5.52 -7.29
CA PRO A 7 3.80 -4.39 -6.37
C PRO A 7 4.81 -4.55 -5.23
N TYR A 8 5.75 -3.59 -5.12
CA TYR A 8 6.86 -3.64 -4.16
C TYR A 8 7.71 -4.92 -4.24
N GLY A 9 7.72 -5.61 -5.39
CA GLY A 9 8.41 -6.90 -5.57
C GLY A 9 7.76 -8.06 -4.82
N GLN A 10 6.59 -7.88 -4.21
CA GLN A 10 5.90 -8.94 -3.49
C GLN A 10 5.17 -9.85 -4.46
N LYS A 11 5.56 -11.12 -4.47
CA LYS A 11 4.90 -12.16 -5.25
C LYS A 11 3.80 -12.83 -4.43
N PHE A 12 2.68 -13.12 -5.07
CA PHE A 12 1.56 -13.86 -4.48
C PHE A 12 1.16 -15.00 -5.41
N ALA A 13 0.50 -16.01 -4.85
CA ALA A 13 0.10 -17.18 -5.59
C ALA A 13 -1.00 -16.83 -6.60
N TYR A 14 -0.95 -17.42 -7.80
CA TYR A 14 -1.88 -17.08 -8.87
C TYR A 14 -3.33 -17.51 -8.59
N ASP A 15 -3.55 -18.43 -7.65
CA ASP A 15 -4.84 -18.90 -7.16
C ASP A 15 -5.42 -18.02 -6.03
N SER A 16 -4.77 -16.91 -5.68
CA SER A 16 -5.20 -15.98 -4.63
C SER A 16 -6.67 -15.54 -4.77
N CYS A 17 -7.16 -15.38 -6.00
CA CYS A 17 -8.57 -15.06 -6.24
C CYS A 17 -9.53 -16.12 -5.67
N LYS A 18 -9.21 -17.40 -5.85
CA LYS A 18 -10.03 -18.50 -5.33
C LYS A 18 -9.84 -18.64 -3.82
N VAL A 19 -8.59 -18.62 -3.36
CA VAL A 19 -8.24 -18.83 -1.95
C VAL A 19 -8.83 -17.76 -1.03
N TYR A 20 -8.71 -16.48 -1.40
CA TYR A 20 -9.10 -15.38 -0.50
C TYR A 20 -10.51 -14.83 -0.76
N TYR A 21 -11.03 -14.96 -1.98
CA TYR A 21 -12.29 -14.34 -2.37
C TYR A 21 -13.32 -15.34 -2.92
N ASN A 22 -12.98 -16.62 -3.00
CA ASN A 22 -13.81 -17.66 -3.61
C ASN A 22 -14.30 -17.31 -5.03
N ILE A 23 -13.46 -16.62 -5.80
CA ILE A 23 -13.76 -16.23 -7.19
C ILE A 23 -13.17 -17.26 -8.14
N ASP A 24 -14.05 -17.96 -8.86
CA ASP A 24 -13.67 -18.84 -9.97
C ASP A 24 -13.46 -18.05 -11.27
N GLY A 25 -12.64 -18.59 -12.18
CA GLY A 25 -12.35 -17.96 -13.48
C GLY A 25 -11.49 -16.70 -13.42
N CYS A 26 -10.91 -16.39 -12.25
CA CYS A 26 -9.86 -15.39 -12.14
C CYS A 26 -8.49 -16.05 -12.28
N GLU A 27 -7.83 -15.80 -13.40
CA GLU A 27 -6.44 -16.22 -13.62
C GLU A 27 -5.51 -15.01 -13.46
N LEU A 28 -4.65 -15.05 -12.44
CA LEU A 28 -3.57 -14.08 -12.29
C LEU A 28 -2.31 -14.62 -12.97
N THR A 29 -1.53 -13.75 -13.60
CA THR A 29 -0.26 -14.14 -14.23
C THR A 29 0.67 -12.93 -14.33
N ASP A 30 1.97 -13.15 -14.36
CA ASP A 30 3.00 -12.17 -14.74
C ASP A 30 3.69 -12.54 -16.08
N ASP A 31 3.18 -13.57 -16.78
CA ASP A 31 3.67 -13.98 -18.10
C ASP A 31 3.25 -12.97 -19.18
N ARG A 32 4.22 -12.15 -19.61
CA ARG A 32 4.03 -11.11 -20.63
C ARG A 32 3.66 -11.66 -22.00
N SER A 33 3.92 -12.94 -22.28
CA SER A 33 3.50 -13.58 -23.55
C SER A 33 1.96 -13.66 -23.68
N LEU A 34 1.25 -13.54 -22.56
CA LEU A 34 -0.22 -13.53 -22.51
C LEU A 34 -0.81 -12.12 -22.61
N TYR A 35 0.00 -11.09 -22.88
CA TYR A 35 -0.47 -9.71 -23.01
C TYR A 35 -1.67 -9.61 -23.96
N ASP A 36 -1.59 -10.15 -25.18
CA ASP A 36 -2.69 -10.05 -26.17
C ASP A 36 -3.93 -10.86 -25.81
N LYS A 37 -3.88 -11.69 -24.77
CA LYS A 37 -5.00 -12.52 -24.28
C LYS A 37 -5.59 -12.01 -22.97
N ALA A 38 -4.83 -11.21 -22.21
CA ALA A 38 -5.24 -10.73 -20.91
C ALA A 38 -6.41 -9.73 -21.02
N GLN A 39 -7.50 -10.00 -20.30
CA GLN A 39 -8.66 -9.10 -20.20
C GLN A 39 -8.33 -7.78 -19.51
N ALA A 40 -7.34 -7.79 -18.63
CA ALA A 40 -6.85 -6.60 -17.94
C ALA A 40 -5.36 -6.73 -17.65
N VAL A 41 -4.67 -5.58 -17.66
CA VAL A 41 -3.26 -5.45 -17.30
C VAL A 41 -3.15 -4.44 -16.16
N LEU A 42 -2.56 -4.86 -15.04
CA LEU A 42 -2.39 -4.05 -13.84
C LEU A 42 -0.99 -3.44 -13.81
N PHE A 43 -0.93 -2.12 -13.66
CA PHE A 43 0.31 -1.35 -13.65
C PHE A 43 0.51 -0.70 -12.30
N PHE A 44 1.48 -1.22 -11.54
CA PHE A 44 1.88 -0.60 -10.29
C PHE A 44 2.72 0.65 -10.56
N HIS A 45 2.23 1.81 -10.14
CA HIS A 45 2.76 3.11 -10.55
C HIS A 45 4.25 3.32 -10.20
N LYS A 46 4.69 2.85 -9.04
CA LYS A 46 6.06 3.06 -8.54
C LYS A 46 7.12 2.45 -9.48
N ASP A 47 6.74 1.45 -10.26
CA ASP A 47 7.62 0.70 -11.14
C ASP A 47 7.60 1.23 -12.58
N ILE A 48 6.72 2.19 -12.91
CA ILE A 48 6.71 2.83 -14.23
C ILE A 48 7.93 3.75 -14.36
N GLN A 49 8.71 3.57 -15.43
CA GLN A 49 9.86 4.42 -15.72
C GLN A 49 9.42 5.80 -16.26
N TRP A 50 10.22 6.82 -15.99
CA TRP A 50 9.95 8.20 -16.43
C TRP A 50 9.80 8.34 -17.96
N ASN A 51 10.58 7.57 -18.71
CA ASN A 51 10.55 7.55 -20.18
C ASN A 51 9.49 6.59 -20.76
N LEU A 52 8.68 5.95 -19.90
CA LEU A 52 7.66 4.96 -20.26
C LEU A 52 8.21 3.72 -21.00
N GLY A 53 9.53 3.54 -21.07
CA GLY A 53 10.17 2.51 -21.87
C GLY A 53 9.94 1.08 -21.37
N ASN A 54 9.37 0.94 -20.18
CA ASN A 54 9.03 -0.34 -19.59
C ASN A 54 7.53 -0.66 -19.61
N LEU A 55 6.72 0.10 -20.35
CA LEU A 55 5.32 -0.23 -20.66
C LEU A 55 5.24 -1.16 -21.91
N PRO A 56 4.11 -1.85 -22.13
CA PRO A 56 3.91 -2.65 -23.34
C PRO A 56 4.02 -1.78 -24.59
N VAL A 57 4.69 -2.31 -25.62
CA VAL A 57 4.87 -1.62 -26.92
C VAL A 57 3.84 -2.12 -27.92
N GLU A 58 3.35 -3.34 -27.71
CA GLU A 58 2.34 -4.00 -28.51
C GLU A 58 0.99 -3.24 -28.45
N PRO A 59 0.27 -3.13 -29.58
CA PRO A 59 -1.04 -2.48 -29.60
C PRO A 59 -1.99 -3.11 -28.59
N ARG A 60 -2.63 -2.26 -27.77
CA ARG A 60 -3.60 -2.75 -26.78
C ARG A 60 -4.82 -3.35 -27.49
N PRO A 61 -5.18 -4.63 -27.21
CA PRO A 61 -6.41 -5.21 -27.70
C PRO A 61 -7.65 -4.42 -27.24
N TYR A 62 -8.68 -4.31 -28.08
CA TYR A 62 -9.86 -3.48 -27.79
C TYR A 62 -10.62 -3.88 -26.52
N PHE A 63 -10.56 -5.16 -26.15
CA PHE A 63 -11.22 -5.70 -24.95
C PHE A 63 -10.39 -5.54 -23.68
N GLN A 64 -9.09 -5.25 -23.82
CA GLN A 64 -8.16 -5.22 -22.71
C GLN A 64 -8.25 -3.89 -21.96
N ARG A 65 -8.40 -3.95 -20.64
CA ARG A 65 -8.36 -2.77 -19.77
C ARG A 65 -7.01 -2.58 -19.12
N TRP A 66 -6.40 -1.42 -19.29
CA TRP A 66 -5.23 -1.04 -18.51
C TRP A 66 -5.68 -0.39 -17.20
N ILE A 67 -5.18 -0.92 -16.09
CA ILE A 67 -5.54 -0.50 -14.73
C ILE A 67 -4.33 0.13 -14.07
N TRP A 68 -4.45 1.41 -13.72
CA TRP A 68 -3.46 2.12 -12.92
C TRP A 68 -3.60 1.75 -11.45
N PHE A 69 -2.54 1.25 -10.81
CA PHE A 69 -2.54 0.85 -9.41
C PHE A 69 -1.54 1.65 -8.59
N TYR A 70 -2.04 2.37 -7.58
CA TYR A 70 -1.19 2.91 -6.51
C TYR A 70 -1.99 3.24 -5.25
N LEU A 71 -1.36 3.13 -4.08
CA LEU A 71 -2.00 3.39 -2.78
C LEU A 71 -1.41 4.58 -2.04
N GLU A 72 -0.36 5.20 -2.59
CA GLU A 72 0.28 6.35 -1.98
C GLU A 72 -0.50 7.64 -2.28
N SER A 73 -0.36 8.63 -1.40
CA SER A 73 -1.05 9.90 -1.55
C SER A 73 -0.58 10.70 -2.77
N PRO A 74 -1.43 11.53 -3.41
CA PRO A 74 -1.02 12.41 -4.51
C PRO A 74 0.18 13.29 -4.17
N ARG A 75 0.30 13.74 -2.92
CA ARG A 75 1.41 14.57 -2.46
C ARG A 75 2.75 13.82 -2.43
N ASN A 76 2.70 12.51 -2.24
CA ASN A 76 3.86 11.63 -2.17
C ASN A 76 3.98 10.73 -3.42
N THR A 77 3.23 11.04 -4.48
CA THR A 77 3.23 10.33 -5.76
C THR A 77 3.83 11.23 -6.82
N ILE A 78 4.88 10.76 -7.50
CA ILE A 78 5.53 11.51 -8.57
C ILE A 78 4.63 11.46 -9.82
N ARG A 79 4.36 12.62 -10.41
CA ARG A 79 3.66 12.66 -11.71
C ARG A 79 4.63 12.28 -12.82
N ILE A 80 4.35 11.18 -13.50
CA ILE A 80 5.10 10.73 -14.68
C ILE A 80 4.41 11.29 -15.94
N PRO A 81 5.10 12.09 -16.77
CA PRO A 81 4.54 12.62 -18.00
C PRO A 81 4.12 11.52 -18.98
N GLY A 82 3.00 11.73 -19.68
CA GLY A 82 2.51 10.83 -20.71
C GLY A 82 1.57 9.73 -20.20
N LEU A 83 1.27 9.67 -18.90
CA LEU A 83 0.31 8.72 -18.33
C LEU A 83 -1.14 9.24 -18.33
N GLU A 84 -1.37 10.51 -18.67
CA GLU A 84 -2.64 11.21 -18.48
C GLU A 84 -3.85 10.53 -19.13
N THR A 85 -3.65 9.78 -20.22
CA THR A 85 -4.74 9.18 -21.03
C THR A 85 -4.53 7.69 -21.33
N VAL A 86 -3.55 7.06 -20.69
CA VAL A 86 -3.11 5.71 -21.03
C VAL A 86 -3.99 4.63 -20.37
N PHE A 87 -4.47 4.89 -19.15
CA PHE A 87 -5.23 3.93 -18.36
C PHE A 87 -6.73 4.06 -18.55
N ASN A 88 -7.44 2.93 -18.55
CA ASN A 88 -8.90 2.88 -18.62
C ASN A 88 -9.54 2.95 -17.24
N MET A 89 -8.87 2.42 -16.21
CA MET A 89 -9.40 2.31 -14.86
C MET A 89 -8.32 2.62 -13.84
N THR A 90 -8.76 3.00 -12.64
CA THR A 90 -7.93 3.30 -11.50
C THR A 90 -8.23 2.36 -10.34
N LEU A 91 -7.17 1.83 -9.72
CA LEU A 91 -7.21 1.01 -8.52
C LEU A 91 -6.42 1.72 -7.42
N ASN A 92 -7.12 2.33 -6.47
CA ASN A 92 -6.51 3.09 -5.38
C ASN A 92 -7.46 3.28 -4.18
N TYR A 93 -7.02 3.99 -3.15
CA TYR A 93 -7.79 4.17 -1.91
C TYR A 93 -8.93 5.19 -2.00
N ARG A 94 -8.98 6.02 -3.05
CA ARG A 94 -10.03 7.05 -3.18
C ARG A 94 -11.38 6.39 -3.44
N LYS A 95 -12.42 6.94 -2.82
CA LYS A 95 -13.80 6.42 -2.95
C LYS A 95 -14.38 6.59 -4.36
N ASP A 96 -13.81 7.49 -5.15
CA ASP A 96 -14.21 7.80 -6.54
C ASP A 96 -13.32 7.10 -7.59
N SER A 97 -12.51 6.12 -7.18
CA SER A 97 -11.79 5.25 -8.11
C SER A 97 -12.70 4.16 -8.67
N ASP A 98 -12.36 3.64 -9.86
CA ASP A 98 -13.10 2.54 -10.49
C ASP A 98 -13.07 1.27 -9.64
N ILE A 99 -11.93 1.02 -8.99
CA ILE A 99 -11.71 -0.10 -8.08
C ILE A 99 -11.12 0.43 -6.77
N VAL A 100 -11.97 0.53 -5.74
CA VAL A 100 -11.56 1.03 -4.42
C VAL A 100 -10.79 -0.06 -3.68
N ALA A 101 -9.50 0.16 -3.50
CA ALA A 101 -8.63 -0.68 -2.69
C ALA A 101 -8.57 -0.16 -1.25
N ARG A 102 -9.03 -0.98 -0.30
CA ARG A 102 -8.85 -0.74 1.14
C ARG A 102 -8.07 -1.89 1.71
N TYR A 103 -7.12 -1.61 2.59
CA TYR A 103 -6.49 -2.65 3.38
C TYR A 103 -7.53 -3.21 4.36
N PRO A 104 -8.00 -4.47 4.18
CA PRO A 104 -8.87 -5.07 5.17
C PRO A 104 -8.04 -5.28 6.44
N LEU A 105 -8.52 -4.75 7.56
CA LEU A 105 -7.96 -5.06 8.87
C LEU A 105 -8.74 -6.26 9.40
N THR A 106 -8.07 -7.39 9.51
CA THR A 106 -8.61 -8.59 10.15
C THR A 106 -7.91 -8.79 11.49
N ILE A 107 -8.68 -9.20 12.50
CA ILE A 107 -8.10 -9.64 13.76
C ILE A 107 -7.47 -11.02 13.51
N ARG A 108 -6.23 -11.21 13.95
CA ARG A 108 -5.54 -12.49 13.90
C ARG A 108 -6.31 -13.52 14.74
N GLU A 109 -6.62 -14.68 14.19
CA GLU A 109 -7.35 -15.72 14.93
C GLU A 109 -6.56 -16.22 16.14
N GLU A 110 -5.22 -16.23 16.07
CA GLU A 110 -4.37 -16.65 17.20
C GLU A 110 -4.61 -15.77 18.44
N VAL A 111 -4.87 -14.47 18.23
CA VAL A 111 -5.20 -13.50 19.29
C VAL A 111 -6.55 -13.80 19.93
N LEU A 112 -7.48 -14.43 19.20
CA LEU A 112 -8.79 -14.82 19.74
C LEU A 112 -8.70 -16.10 20.58
N THR A 113 -7.70 -16.95 20.32
CA THR A 113 -7.51 -18.23 21.02
C THR A 113 -6.49 -18.16 22.17
N GLU A 114 -5.49 -17.29 22.08
CA GLU A 114 -4.49 -17.11 23.12
C GLU A 114 -5.03 -16.24 24.26
N LYS A 115 -4.83 -16.68 25.51
CA LYS A 115 -5.00 -15.79 26.66
C LYS A 115 -3.86 -14.77 26.67
N ILE A 116 -4.02 -13.69 25.91
CA ILE A 116 -3.11 -12.56 25.98
C ILE A 116 -3.31 -11.89 27.34
N VAL A 117 -2.33 -12.03 28.22
CA VAL A 117 -2.26 -11.22 29.43
C VAL A 117 -1.78 -9.84 28.99
N LEU A 118 -2.71 -8.89 28.95
CA LEU A 118 -2.36 -7.51 28.62
C LEU A 118 -1.45 -6.96 29.74
N PRO A 119 -0.25 -6.46 29.39
CA PRO A 119 0.63 -5.84 30.36
C PRO A 119 0.00 -4.55 30.90
N GLU A 120 0.42 -4.13 32.09
CA GLU A 120 -0.04 -2.88 32.70
C GLU A 120 0.32 -1.68 31.81
N LYS A 121 -0.66 -0.86 31.46
CA LYS A 121 -0.47 0.33 30.64
C LYS A 121 -0.05 1.50 31.52
N ASN A 122 1.19 1.98 31.33
CA ASN A 122 1.74 3.11 32.09
C ASN A 122 2.07 4.34 31.23
N LYS A 123 1.83 4.29 29.92
CA LYS A 123 2.02 5.39 28.98
C LYS A 123 0.67 5.92 28.53
N ILE A 124 0.52 7.24 28.52
CA ILE A 124 -0.75 7.89 28.14
C ILE A 124 -0.88 7.95 26.62
N VAL A 125 0.19 8.29 25.90
CA VAL A 125 0.22 8.36 24.43
C VAL A 125 1.54 7.82 23.90
N CYS A 126 1.46 6.93 22.92
CA CYS A 126 2.60 6.51 22.11
C CYS A 126 2.52 7.17 20.73
N TRP A 127 3.65 7.69 20.28
CA TRP A 127 3.78 8.34 18.99
C TRP A 127 4.86 7.64 18.17
N ILE A 128 4.42 6.70 17.34
CA ILE A 128 5.30 5.81 16.58
C ILE A 128 5.42 6.31 15.14
N VAL A 129 6.60 6.79 14.75
CA VAL A 129 6.81 7.45 13.46
C VAL A 129 8.17 7.12 12.86
N SER A 130 8.17 6.76 11.58
CA SER A 130 9.38 6.42 10.83
C SER A 130 9.65 7.31 9.61
N ASN A 131 8.79 8.29 9.31
CA ASN A 131 8.98 9.24 8.20
C ASN A 131 8.71 10.67 8.67
N ALA A 132 9.70 11.58 8.54
CA ALA A 132 9.59 13.00 8.86
C ALA A 132 9.78 13.94 7.64
N ALA A 133 9.88 13.38 6.43
CA ALA A 133 10.08 14.18 5.23
C ALA A 133 8.81 15.00 4.94
N THR A 134 8.89 16.32 5.17
CA THR A 134 7.74 17.22 5.05
C THR A 134 7.17 17.28 3.63
N SER A 135 8.01 17.06 2.62
CA SER A 135 7.61 16.91 1.22
C SER A 135 6.57 15.81 1.01
N THR A 136 6.61 14.75 1.81
CA THR A 136 5.66 13.62 1.76
C THR A 136 4.33 13.90 2.49
N GLY A 137 4.11 15.13 2.95
CA GLY A 137 2.87 15.53 3.65
C GLY A 137 2.89 15.32 5.16
N THR A 138 4.01 14.94 5.75
CA THR A 138 4.12 14.68 7.20
C THR A 138 4.16 15.95 8.07
N GLY A 139 4.27 17.14 7.46
CA GLY A 139 4.38 18.42 8.18
C GLY A 139 3.20 18.69 9.12
N THR A 140 1.96 18.43 8.69
CA THR A 140 0.77 18.60 9.54
C THR A 140 0.81 17.69 10.76
N ARG A 141 1.27 16.45 10.59
CA ARG A 141 1.43 15.48 11.69
C ARG A 141 2.48 15.97 12.70
N ALA A 142 3.59 16.54 12.23
CA ALA A 142 4.63 17.10 13.09
C ALA A 142 4.17 18.35 13.85
N GLN A 143 3.42 19.25 13.21
CA GLN A 143 2.81 20.41 13.86
C GLN A 143 1.86 19.99 14.99
N PHE A 144 1.01 19.01 14.73
CA PHE A 144 0.11 18.47 15.75
C PHE A 144 0.88 17.88 16.94
N TYR A 145 1.94 17.10 16.70
CA TYR A 145 2.81 16.59 17.77
C TYR A 145 3.45 17.71 18.61
N ASN A 146 3.94 18.76 17.96
CA ASN A 146 4.60 19.87 18.66
C ASN A 146 3.63 20.63 19.57
N GLU A 147 2.37 20.77 19.18
CA GLU A 147 1.36 21.39 20.06
C GLU A 147 0.91 20.44 21.16
N LEU A 148 0.64 19.17 20.82
CA LEU A 148 0.16 18.19 21.79
C LEU A 148 1.19 17.90 22.91
N SER A 149 2.48 17.85 22.56
CA SER A 149 3.56 17.56 23.52
C SER A 149 3.76 18.65 24.58
N LYS A 150 3.18 19.84 24.40
CA LYS A 150 3.15 20.90 25.42
C LYS A 150 2.16 20.62 26.56
N HIS A 151 1.15 19.80 26.29
CA HIS A 151 0.01 19.58 27.19
C HIS A 151 0.00 18.21 27.85
N ILE A 152 0.61 17.20 27.22
CA ILE A 152 0.69 15.83 27.73
C ILE A 152 2.07 15.24 27.47
N ASN A 153 2.50 14.33 28.35
CA ASN A 153 3.71 13.55 28.11
C ASN A 153 3.46 12.52 27.00
N ILE A 154 4.26 12.57 25.93
CA ILE A 154 4.15 11.68 24.78
C ILE A 154 5.40 10.80 24.69
N ASN A 155 5.20 9.48 24.68
CA ASN A 155 6.28 8.53 24.48
C ASN A 155 6.51 8.32 22.97
N VAL A 156 7.66 8.76 22.47
CA VAL A 156 8.00 8.69 21.04
C VAL A 156 8.79 7.43 20.71
N PHE A 157 8.48 6.84 19.55
CA PHE A 157 9.19 5.68 19.01
C PHE A 157 9.33 5.79 17.48
N GLY A 158 10.16 4.91 16.91
CA GLY A 158 10.42 4.83 15.48
C GLY A 158 11.62 5.66 15.05
N VAL A 159 12.06 5.42 13.81
CA VAL A 159 13.36 5.88 13.29
C VAL A 159 13.55 7.38 13.42
N VAL A 160 12.48 8.16 13.28
CA VAL A 160 12.55 9.63 13.35
C VAL A 160 12.98 10.14 14.72
N TYR A 161 12.62 9.43 15.79
CA TYR A 161 12.84 9.90 17.17
C TYR A 161 13.92 9.10 17.90
N THR A 162 14.00 7.78 17.66
CA THR A 162 14.93 6.90 18.38
C THR A 162 16.09 6.41 17.51
N GLY A 163 16.05 6.68 16.20
CA GLY A 163 17.02 6.11 15.23
C GLY A 163 16.82 4.61 14.98
N VAL A 164 15.87 3.97 15.66
CA VAL A 164 15.63 2.52 15.59
C VAL A 164 14.27 2.25 14.96
N LYS A 165 14.25 1.34 13.99
CA LYS A 165 13.01 0.82 13.43
C LYS A 165 12.44 -0.20 14.42
N LEU A 166 11.18 -0.02 14.79
CA LEU A 166 10.48 -1.01 15.61
C LEU A 166 10.20 -2.26 14.80
N GLU A 167 10.50 -3.41 15.40
CA GLU A 167 10.05 -4.70 14.90
C GLU A 167 8.54 -4.87 15.11
N ILE A 168 7.90 -5.75 14.33
CA ILE A 168 6.43 -5.86 14.28
C ILE A 168 5.83 -6.28 15.64
N ASP A 169 6.55 -7.10 16.40
CA ASP A 169 6.20 -7.57 17.74
C ASP A 169 6.35 -6.47 18.80
N GLN A 170 7.31 -5.57 18.60
CA GLN A 170 7.54 -4.42 19.48
C GLN A 170 6.40 -3.40 19.46
N TYR A 171 5.64 -3.31 18.36
CA TYR A 171 4.45 -2.44 18.31
C TYR A 171 3.43 -2.78 19.40
N TYR A 172 3.33 -4.06 19.80
CA TYR A 172 2.43 -4.54 20.84
C TYR A 172 3.10 -4.56 22.23
N GLN A 173 4.42 -4.68 22.27
CA GLN A 173 5.19 -4.72 23.53
C GLN A 173 5.51 -3.34 24.08
N HIS A 174 5.42 -2.26 23.31
CA HIS A 174 5.79 -0.92 23.80
C HIS A 174 4.75 -0.24 24.72
N HIS A 175 3.75 -0.98 25.20
CA HIS A 175 2.93 -0.62 26.36
C HIS A 175 2.26 0.75 26.26
N CYS A 176 1.76 1.04 25.06
CA CYS A 176 0.46 1.67 24.93
C CYS A 176 -0.56 0.56 24.58
#